data_AF-A0A139CHU1-F1
#
_entry.id   AF-A0A139CHU1-F1
#
_cell.length_a   1.000
_cell.length_b   1.000
_cell.length_c   1.000
_cell.angle_alpha   90.00
_cell.angle_beta   90.00
_cell.angle_gamma   90.00
#
_symmetry.space_group_name_H-M   'P 1'
#
loop_
_entity.id
_entity.type
_entity.pdbx_description
1 polymer ?
#
loop_
_entity_poly.entity_id
_entity_poly.type
_entity_poly.pdbx_seq_one_letter_code
_entity_poly.pdbx_strand_id
1 'polypeptide(L)'
;MVRFFKKKEEQTQLTKSEIDELVKNAYSLGFEVGYHKHSELGWVSEQYSMLEDLAKESGLGKLVSENYGKGKEEGIKTKERDVNAGLSRKDAEKQKSRSDSSHEQIGEQIKNPKIEAGYQSQREIDDNTIVAIQQPGVTDLPSSTSRPKAIDRPSQIKGFKQLIPKR
;
A
#
# COMPACT_ATOMS: atom_id res chain seq x y z
N MET A 1 -47.45 -6.86 41.27
CA MET A 1 -46.15 -7.53 41.10
C MET A 1 -46.23 -8.39 39.83
N VAL A 2 -45.67 -7.91 38.71
CA VAL A 2 -45.81 -8.58 37.41
C VAL A 2 -44.69 -9.59 37.25
N ARG A 3 -45.04 -10.88 37.12
CA ARG A 3 -44.08 -11.97 36.88
C ARG A 3 -43.74 -12.02 35.40
N PHE A 4 -42.50 -11.68 35.05
CA PHE A 4 -41.96 -11.92 33.72
C PHE A 4 -41.65 -13.41 33.58
N PHE A 5 -42.40 -14.10 32.74
CA PHE A 5 -42.05 -15.44 32.28
C PHE A 5 -40.94 -15.33 31.24
N LYS A 6 -39.71 -15.69 31.61
CA LYS A 6 -38.66 -15.96 30.62
C LYS A 6 -39.07 -17.20 29.84
N LYS A 7 -39.50 -17.01 28.60
CA LYS A 7 -39.69 -18.09 27.64
C LYS A 7 -38.34 -18.82 27.52
N LYS A 8 -38.34 -20.10 27.90
CA LYS A 8 -37.16 -20.95 27.82
C LYS A 8 -37.00 -21.30 26.35
N GLU A 9 -36.04 -20.66 25.68
CA GLU A 9 -35.73 -20.97 24.28
C GLU A 9 -35.29 -22.43 24.21
N GLU A 10 -36.06 -23.20 23.44
CA GLU A 10 -35.73 -24.59 23.12
C GLU A 10 -34.50 -24.55 22.23
N GLN A 11 -33.34 -24.89 22.78
CA GLN A 11 -32.10 -25.01 22.01
C GLN A 11 -32.32 -26.09 20.95
N THR A 12 -32.43 -25.67 19.69
CA THR A 12 -32.35 -26.59 18.56
C THR A 12 -30.97 -27.24 18.63
N GLN A 13 -30.95 -28.55 18.89
CA GLN A 13 -29.71 -29.31 18.92
C GLN A 13 -29.18 -29.39 17.48
N LEU A 14 -28.26 -28.48 17.10
CA LEU A 14 -27.57 -28.60 15.83
C LEU A 14 -26.74 -29.88 15.79
N THR A 15 -26.67 -30.44 14.61
CA THR A 15 -25.83 -31.61 14.33
C THR A 15 -24.35 -31.22 14.50
N LYS A 16 -23.53 -32.19 14.89
CA LYS A 16 -22.08 -31.95 15.12
C LYS A 16 -21.38 -31.34 13.91
N SER A 17 -21.84 -31.66 12.69
CA SER A 17 -21.34 -31.09 11.44
C SER A 17 -21.59 -29.59 11.33
N GLU A 18 -22.79 -29.12 11.67
CA GLU A 18 -23.14 -27.70 11.58
C GLU A 18 -22.35 -26.86 12.61
N ILE A 19 -22.08 -27.45 13.78
CA ILE A 19 -21.23 -26.83 14.81
C ILE A 19 -19.80 -26.65 14.28
N ASP A 20 -19.24 -27.68 13.64
CA ASP A 20 -17.89 -27.61 13.07
C ASP A 20 -17.81 -26.57 11.93
N GLU A 21 -18.84 -26.48 11.09
CA GLU A 21 -18.93 -25.46 10.04
C GLU A 21 -19.00 -24.04 10.61
N LEU A 22 -19.82 -23.83 11.64
CA LEU A 22 -19.96 -22.54 12.32
C LEU A 22 -18.62 -22.09 12.92
N VAL A 23 -17.92 -23.00 13.60
CA VAL A 23 -16.59 -22.76 14.17
C VAL A 23 -15.57 -22.44 13.08
N LYS A 24 -15.58 -23.19 11.98
CA LYS A 24 -14.68 -22.96 10.84
C LYS A 24 -14.92 -21.61 10.19
N ASN A 25 -16.17 -21.22 10.00
CA ASN A 25 -16.55 -19.94 9.42
C ASN A 25 -16.15 -18.76 10.32
N ALA A 26 -16.41 -18.86 11.63
CA ALA A 26 -16.00 -17.86 12.60
C ALA A 26 -14.48 -17.68 12.63
N TYR A 27 -13.74 -18.79 12.62
CA TYR A 27 -12.28 -18.76 12.56
C TYR A 27 -11.76 -18.14 11.25
N SER A 28 -12.32 -18.53 10.10
CA SER A 28 -11.93 -18.01 8.79
C SER A 28 -12.17 -16.50 8.68
N LEU A 29 -13.34 -16.03 9.12
CA LEU A 29 -13.66 -14.60 9.15
C LEU A 29 -12.67 -13.84 10.04
N GLY A 30 -12.39 -14.36 11.24
CA GLY A 30 -11.40 -13.77 12.15
C GLY A 30 -10.01 -13.69 11.49
N PHE A 31 -9.57 -14.78 10.86
CA PHE A 31 -8.28 -14.85 10.18
C PHE A 31 -8.15 -13.82 9.05
N GLU A 32 -9.17 -13.70 8.20
CA GLU A 32 -9.18 -12.69 7.13
C GLU A 32 -9.09 -11.27 7.67
N VAL A 33 -9.90 -10.95 8.68
CA VAL A 33 -9.89 -9.64 9.36
C VAL A 33 -8.51 -9.34 9.93
N GLY A 34 -7.89 -10.31 10.61
CA GLY A 34 -6.55 -10.16 11.19
C GLY A 34 -5.44 -10.01 10.14
N TYR A 35 -5.45 -10.87 9.12
CA TYR A 35 -4.42 -10.87 8.07
C TYR A 35 -4.51 -9.66 7.15
N HIS A 36 -5.71 -9.25 6.75
CA HIS A 36 -5.92 -8.15 5.82
C HIS A 36 -6.11 -6.81 6.51
N LYS A 37 -6.34 -6.79 7.84
CA LYS A 37 -6.69 -5.61 8.63
C LYS A 37 -7.96 -4.93 8.11
N HIS A 38 -8.98 -5.73 7.79
CA HIS A 38 -10.28 -5.20 7.39
C HIS A 38 -10.90 -4.37 8.51
N SER A 39 -11.66 -3.33 8.14
CA SER A 39 -12.49 -2.60 9.08
C SER A 39 -13.60 -3.52 9.59
N GLU A 40 -13.74 -3.63 10.91
CA GLU A 40 -14.80 -4.41 11.55
C GLU A 40 -16.19 -3.76 11.37
N LEU A 41 -16.23 -2.55 10.80
CA LEU A 41 -17.45 -1.83 10.45
C LEU A 41 -17.86 -2.16 9.00
N GLY A 42 -19.05 -2.74 8.81
CA GLY A 42 -19.66 -3.03 7.51
C GLY A 42 -19.90 -4.51 7.28
N TRP A 43 -19.38 -5.05 6.17
CA TRP A 43 -19.63 -6.45 5.79
C TRP A 43 -19.14 -7.46 6.85
N VAL A 44 -18.06 -7.14 7.57
CA VAL A 44 -17.54 -7.98 8.66
C VAL A 44 -18.54 -8.02 9.82
N SER A 45 -19.12 -6.87 10.21
CA SER A 45 -20.14 -6.83 11.25
C SER A 45 -21.41 -7.57 10.84
N GLU A 46 -21.83 -7.47 9.57
CA GLU A 46 -23.01 -8.19 9.07
C GLU A 46 -22.80 -9.70 9.12
N GLN A 47 -21.65 -10.18 8.62
CA GLN A 47 -21.30 -11.60 8.65
C GLN A 47 -21.11 -12.13 10.08
N TYR A 48 -20.46 -11.35 10.94
CA TYR A 48 -20.27 -11.73 12.34
C TYR A 48 -21.61 -11.78 13.10
N SER A 49 -22.50 -10.81 12.88
CA SER A 49 -23.84 -10.84 13.47
C SER A 49 -24.65 -12.05 13.01
N MET A 50 -24.59 -12.41 11.73
CA MET A 50 -25.23 -13.63 11.22
C MET A 50 -24.71 -14.90 11.91
N LEU A 51 -23.39 -15.01 12.07
CA LEU A 51 -22.77 -16.13 12.80
C LEU A 51 -23.15 -16.12 14.28
N GLU A 52 -23.23 -14.96 14.91
CA GLU A 52 -23.61 -14.82 16.31
C GLU A 52 -25.06 -15.21 16.55
N ASP A 53 -25.97 -14.84 15.65
CA ASP A 53 -27.38 -15.17 15.76
C ASP A 53 -27.62 -16.68 15.60
N LEU A 54 -26.98 -17.32 14.62
CA LEU A 54 -26.98 -18.78 14.50
C LEU A 54 -26.42 -19.46 15.76
N ALA A 55 -25.38 -18.89 16.36
CA ALA A 55 -24.76 -19.41 17.57
C ALA A 55 -25.61 -19.19 18.83
N LYS A 56 -26.40 -18.12 18.90
CA LYS A 56 -27.33 -17.84 20.00
C LYS A 56 -28.46 -18.87 20.03
N GLU A 57 -29.01 -19.21 18.87
CA GLU A 57 -30.05 -20.25 18.74
C GLU A 57 -29.59 -21.62 19.29
N SER A 58 -28.30 -21.93 19.16
CA SER A 58 -27.70 -23.18 19.67
C SER A 58 -27.03 -23.06 21.04
N GLY A 59 -26.97 -21.88 21.65
CA GLY A 59 -26.23 -21.66 22.88
C GLY A 59 -24.69 -21.73 22.75
N LEU A 60 -24.16 -21.67 21.54
CA LEU A 60 -22.73 -21.76 21.21
C LEU A 60 -22.04 -20.39 21.01
N GLY A 61 -22.73 -19.28 21.29
CA GLY A 61 -22.21 -17.92 21.05
C GLY A 61 -20.81 -17.65 21.62
N LYS A 62 -20.51 -18.17 22.81
CA LYS A 62 -19.16 -18.05 23.41
C LYS A 62 -18.09 -18.72 22.57
N LEU A 63 -18.35 -19.94 22.09
CA LEU A 63 -17.42 -20.71 21.28
C LEU A 63 -17.11 -20.00 19.95
N VAL A 64 -18.12 -19.38 19.34
CA VAL A 64 -17.95 -18.59 18.10
C VAL A 64 -17.09 -17.36 18.33
N SER A 65 -17.36 -16.58 19.38
CA SER A 65 -16.56 -15.39 19.72
C SER A 65 -15.09 -15.74 20.02
N GLU A 66 -14.83 -16.84 20.73
CA GLU A 66 -13.48 -17.31 21.03
C GLU A 66 -12.73 -17.75 19.77
N ASN A 67 -13.38 -18.47 18.86
CA ASN A 67 -12.76 -18.90 17.61
C ASN A 67 -12.50 -17.74 16.65
N TYR A 68 -13.40 -16.76 16.61
CA TYR A 68 -13.18 -15.52 15.86
C TYR A 68 -11.96 -14.75 16.40
N GLY A 69 -11.86 -14.60 17.73
CA GLY A 69 -10.70 -13.97 18.38
C GLY A 69 -9.39 -14.69 18.07
N LYS A 70 -9.36 -16.02 18.21
CA LYS A 70 -8.21 -16.85 17.86
C LYS A 70 -7.81 -16.70 16.39
N GLY A 71 -8.78 -16.76 15.48
CA GLY A 71 -8.54 -16.55 14.05
C GLY A 71 -7.89 -15.19 13.78
N LYS A 72 -8.40 -14.12 14.42
CA LYS A 72 -7.86 -12.77 14.28
C LYS A 72 -6.41 -12.65 14.75
N GLU A 73 -6.08 -13.20 15.91
CA GLU A 73 -4.71 -13.23 16.42
C GLU A 73 -3.76 -14.02 15.50
N GLU A 74 -4.19 -15.18 15.02
CA GLU A 74 -3.40 -15.98 14.08
C GLU A 74 -3.20 -15.29 12.73
N GLY A 75 -4.23 -14.61 12.22
CA GLY A 75 -4.15 -13.82 10.99
C GLY A 75 -3.12 -12.70 11.10
N ILE A 76 -3.13 -11.96 12.21
CA ILE A 76 -2.13 -10.90 12.49
C ILE A 76 -0.73 -11.49 12.57
N LYS A 77 -0.55 -12.56 13.33
CA LYS A 77 0.74 -13.23 13.52
C LYS A 77 1.30 -13.81 12.21
N THR A 78 0.42 -14.33 11.35
CA THR A 78 0.80 -14.86 10.04
C THR A 78 1.25 -13.73 9.12
N LYS A 79 0.49 -12.63 9.07
CA LYS A 79 0.89 -11.43 8.32
C LYS A 79 2.26 -10.91 8.77
N GLU A 80 2.49 -10.84 10.08
CA GLU A 80 3.78 -10.42 10.64
C GLU A 80 4.92 -11.36 10.24
N ARG A 81 4.69 -12.68 10.30
CA ARG A 81 5.67 -13.67 9.82
C ARG A 81 5.97 -13.50 8.34
N ASP A 82 4.96 -13.31 7.50
CA ASP A 82 5.13 -13.18 6.05
C ASP A 82 5.86 -11.89 5.69
N VAL A 83 5.57 -10.79 6.39
CA VAL A 83 6.31 -9.52 6.27
C VAL A 83 7.77 -9.72 6.68
N ASN A 84 8.03 -10.36 7.83
CA ASN A 84 9.38 -10.60 8.32
C ASN A 84 10.17 -11.56 7.40
N ALA A 85 9.53 -12.60 6.87
CA ALA A 85 10.13 -13.53 5.91
C ALA A 85 10.43 -12.84 4.56
N GLY A 86 9.55 -11.95 4.11
CA GLY A 86 9.76 -11.14 2.91
C GLY A 86 10.93 -10.16 3.04
N LEU A 87 11.13 -9.57 4.23
CA LEU A 87 12.27 -8.71 4.53
C LEU A 87 13.58 -9.51 4.59
N SER A 88 13.58 -10.65 5.30
CA SER A 88 14.77 -11.49 5.46
C SER A 88 15.31 -12.05 4.13
N ARG A 89 14.43 -12.44 3.20
CA ARG A 89 14.85 -12.88 1.86
C ARG A 89 15.49 -11.75 1.04
N LYS A 90 14.94 -10.53 1.10
CA LYS A 90 15.52 -9.36 0.43
C LYS A 90 16.89 -9.01 0.99
N ASP A 91 17.11 -9.14 2.28
CA ASP A 91 18.42 -8.88 2.89
C ASP A 91 19.46 -9.92 2.48
N ALA A 92 19.09 -11.20 2.40
CA ALA A 92 19.98 -12.26 1.92
C ALA A 92 20.38 -12.08 0.44
N GLU A 93 19.45 -11.65 -0.41
CA GLU A 93 19.71 -11.40 -1.84
C GLU A 93 20.56 -10.13 -2.06
N LYS A 94 20.38 -9.12 -1.21
CA LYS A 94 21.20 -7.89 -1.20
C LYS A 94 22.63 -8.13 -0.69
N GLN A 95 22.84 -9.13 0.18
CA GLN A 95 24.19 -9.55 0.58
C GLN A 95 24.88 -10.46 -0.44
N LYS A 96 24.12 -11.28 -1.19
CA LYS A 96 24.68 -12.13 -2.25
C LYS A 96 25.13 -11.32 -3.47
N SER A 97 24.40 -10.27 -3.83
CA SER A 97 24.80 -9.32 -4.89
C SER A 97 25.99 -8.40 -4.50
N ARG A 98 26.29 -8.26 -3.22
CA ARG A 98 27.47 -7.52 -2.72
C ARG A 98 28.74 -8.36 -2.58
N SER A 99 28.64 -9.69 -2.59
CA SER A 99 29.80 -10.58 -2.40
C SER A 99 30.40 -11.13 -3.71
N ASP A 100 29.75 -10.89 -4.85
CA ASP A 100 30.22 -11.33 -6.18
C ASP A 100 30.59 -10.18 -7.13
N SER A 101 30.79 -8.98 -6.58
CA SER A 101 31.32 -7.83 -7.33
C SER A 101 32.69 -7.45 -6.77
N SER A 102 33.70 -8.27 -7.11
CA SER A 102 35.06 -7.77 -7.25
C SER A 102 35.04 -6.66 -8.30
N HIS A 103 34.99 -5.43 -7.79
CA HIS A 103 35.01 -4.19 -8.52
C HIS A 103 36.35 -4.06 -9.26
N GLU A 104 36.43 -4.54 -10.50
CA GLU A 104 37.30 -3.85 -11.46
C GLU A 104 36.68 -2.47 -11.70
N GLN A 105 37.47 -1.46 -11.43
CA GLN A 105 37.16 -0.07 -11.73
C GLN A 105 37.19 0.12 -13.24
N ILE A 106 36.06 -0.07 -13.90
CA ILE A 106 35.84 0.51 -15.23
C ILE A 106 34.96 1.73 -15.01
N GLY A 107 35.62 2.89 -15.00
CA GLY A 107 34.97 4.19 -14.93
C GLY A 107 34.23 4.48 -16.22
N GLU A 108 32.96 4.08 -16.31
CA GLU A 108 32.02 4.68 -17.24
C GLU A 108 31.20 5.72 -16.50
N GLN A 109 31.39 6.98 -16.92
CA GLN A 109 30.61 8.12 -16.51
C GLN A 109 29.15 7.93 -16.93
N ILE A 110 28.37 7.23 -16.10
CA ILE A 110 26.91 7.28 -16.17
C ILE A 110 26.53 8.70 -15.74
N LYS A 111 26.36 9.59 -16.73
CA LYS A 111 25.65 10.85 -16.55
C LYS A 111 24.23 10.49 -16.15
N ASN A 112 23.99 10.39 -14.84
CA ASN A 112 22.65 10.33 -14.29
C ASN A 112 21.80 11.39 -14.99
N PRO A 113 20.61 11.06 -15.55
CA PRO A 113 19.70 12.10 -16.01
C PRO A 113 19.36 12.93 -14.79
N LYS A 114 20.00 14.10 -14.68
CA LYS A 114 19.74 15.06 -13.62
C LYS A 114 18.27 15.40 -13.76
N ILE A 115 17.44 14.94 -12.81
CA ILE A 115 16.04 15.33 -12.75
C ILE A 115 16.08 16.82 -12.44
N GLU A 116 15.97 17.65 -13.48
CA GLU A 116 15.90 19.09 -13.34
C GLU A 116 14.56 19.43 -12.73
N ALA A 117 14.55 19.56 -11.40
CA ALA A 117 13.53 20.35 -10.73
C ALA A 117 13.54 21.71 -11.44
N GLY A 118 12.39 22.13 -11.99
CA GLY A 118 12.28 23.38 -12.73
C GLY A 118 12.56 24.65 -11.90
N TYR A 119 13.12 24.54 -10.71
CA TYR A 119 13.47 25.63 -9.81
C TYR A 119 14.94 26.01 -10.00
N GLN A 120 15.27 27.28 -9.83
CA GLN A 120 16.60 27.80 -10.21
C GLN A 120 17.69 27.50 -9.17
N SER A 121 17.31 27.18 -7.93
CA SER A 121 18.27 26.98 -6.84
C SER A 121 18.39 25.49 -6.48
N GLN A 122 19.37 24.82 -7.10
CA GLN A 122 19.86 23.55 -6.57
C GLN A 122 21.07 23.86 -5.68
N ARG A 123 20.95 23.64 -4.37
CA ARG A 123 22.12 23.72 -3.49
C ARG A 123 23.05 22.56 -3.84
N GLU A 124 24.33 22.83 -4.04
CA GLU A 124 25.34 21.81 -4.29
C GLU A 124 25.33 20.79 -3.13
N ILE A 125 25.28 19.51 -3.48
CA ILE A 125 25.18 18.40 -2.53
C ILE A 125 26.62 17.96 -2.24
N ASP A 126 27.04 18.03 -0.98
CA ASP A 126 28.28 17.38 -0.55
C ASP A 126 28.11 15.85 -0.60
N ASP A 127 29.11 15.15 -1.15
CA ASP A 127 29.13 13.72 -1.50
C ASP A 127 28.78 12.72 -0.36
N ASN A 128 28.58 13.19 0.86
CA ASN A 128 28.31 12.35 2.03
C ASN A 128 26.87 12.41 2.55
N THR A 129 25.94 13.04 1.83
CA THR A 129 24.53 13.13 2.26
C THR A 129 23.61 12.27 1.38
N ILE A 130 22.97 11.29 2.04
CA ILE A 130 21.92 10.44 1.50
C ILE A 130 20.85 11.34 0.87
N VAL A 131 20.49 11.06 -0.39
CA VAL A 131 19.57 11.81 -1.27
C VAL A 131 18.31 12.26 -0.52
N ALA A 132 18.36 13.44 0.08
CA ALA A 132 17.20 14.10 0.65
C ALA A 132 16.49 14.86 -0.47
N ILE A 133 15.17 14.69 -0.57
CA ILE A 133 14.33 15.46 -1.50
C ILE A 133 14.50 16.94 -1.12
N GLN A 134 15.20 17.70 -1.97
CA GLN A 134 15.46 19.11 -1.76
C GLN A 134 14.17 19.90 -1.94
N GLN A 135 13.72 20.58 -0.88
CA GLN A 135 12.52 21.42 -0.93
C GLN A 135 12.87 22.83 -1.45
N PRO A 136 12.05 23.41 -2.33
CA PRO A 136 12.25 24.77 -2.82
C PRO A 136 12.06 25.81 -1.71
N GLY A 137 12.78 26.92 -1.79
CA GLY A 137 12.61 28.05 -0.88
C GLY A 137 11.37 28.89 -1.20
N VAL A 138 10.92 29.70 -0.25
CA VAL A 138 9.73 30.57 -0.39
C VAL A 138 9.84 31.55 -1.57
N THR A 139 11.06 31.95 -1.91
CA THR A 139 11.35 32.88 -3.02
C THR A 139 11.72 32.18 -4.32
N ASP A 140 11.68 30.84 -4.36
CA ASP A 140 12.08 30.08 -5.53
C ASP A 140 10.92 29.98 -6.53
N LEU A 141 11.16 30.42 -7.76
CA LEU A 141 10.16 30.45 -8.82
C LEU A 141 10.43 29.32 -9.82
N PRO A 142 9.38 28.63 -10.29
CA PRO A 142 9.57 27.60 -11.31
C PRO A 142 9.94 28.25 -12.65
N SER A 143 10.69 27.54 -13.47
CA SER A 143 11.26 27.96 -14.75
C SER A 143 10.18 28.41 -15.73
N SER A 144 8.94 27.91 -15.55
CA SER A 144 7.76 28.29 -16.32
C SER A 144 7.32 29.74 -16.12
N THR A 145 7.77 30.44 -15.07
CA THR A 145 7.49 31.88 -14.89
C THR A 145 8.54 32.77 -15.56
N SER A 146 9.60 32.19 -16.12
CA SER A 146 10.58 32.98 -16.87
C SER A 146 9.95 33.51 -18.15
N ARG A 147 10.21 34.79 -18.48
CA ARG A 147 9.75 35.36 -19.74
C ARG A 147 10.33 34.53 -20.89
N PRO A 148 9.52 34.08 -21.86
CA PRO A 148 10.04 33.38 -23.01
C PRO A 148 11.06 34.30 -23.68
N LYS A 149 12.32 33.87 -23.73
CA LYS A 149 13.32 34.51 -24.58
C LYS A 149 12.78 34.43 -26.01
N ALA A 150 12.91 35.52 -26.74
CA ALA A 150 12.33 35.74 -28.07
C ALA A 150 12.22 34.44 -28.88
N ILE A 151 11.01 34.12 -29.34
CA ILE A 151 10.75 32.98 -30.23
C ILE A 151 11.67 33.15 -31.44
N ASP A 152 12.62 32.24 -31.57
CA ASP A 152 13.53 32.24 -32.71
C ASP A 152 12.69 32.11 -33.97
N ARG A 153 12.82 33.07 -34.90
CA ARG A 153 11.97 33.13 -36.08
C ARG A 153 12.23 31.86 -36.89
N PRO A 154 11.22 31.01 -37.14
CA PRO A 154 11.43 29.78 -37.88
C PRO A 154 11.99 30.11 -39.27
N SER A 155 13.09 29.45 -39.63
CA SER A 155 13.85 29.67 -40.86
C SER A 155 13.02 29.51 -42.15
N GLN A 156 11.83 28.90 -42.03
CA GLN A 156 10.85 28.67 -43.08
C GLN A 156 10.03 29.93 -43.45
N ILE A 157 9.97 30.95 -42.59
CA ILE A 157 9.35 32.24 -42.92
C ILE A 157 10.42 33.17 -43.49
N LYS A 158 11.10 32.77 -44.56
CA LYS A 158 11.76 33.73 -45.46
C LYS A 158 10.64 34.32 -46.32
N GLY A 159 10.34 35.61 -46.11
CA GLY A 159 9.31 36.31 -46.85
C GLY A 159 9.51 36.21 -48.37
N PHE A 160 8.46 36.54 -49.13
CA PHE A 160 8.48 36.47 -50.59
C PHE A 160 9.72 37.17 -51.18
N LYS A 161 10.53 36.43 -51.95
CA LYS A 161 11.59 37.02 -52.76
C LYS A 161 10.92 37.79 -53.90
N GLN A 162 11.10 39.10 -53.93
CA GLN A 162 10.65 39.92 -55.06
C GLN A 162 11.42 39.48 -56.32
N LEU A 163 10.69 39.04 -57.34
CA LEU A 163 11.24 38.70 -58.64
C LEU A 163 11.62 40.00 -59.35
N ILE A 164 12.92 40.28 -59.43
CA ILE A 164 13.44 41.39 -60.24
C ILE A 164 13.69 40.83 -61.65
N PRO A 165 13.09 41.39 -62.72
CA PRO A 165 13.35 40.94 -64.07
C PRO A 165 14.80 41.25 -64.47
N LYS A 166 15.48 40.26 -65.06
CA LYS A 166 16.82 40.44 -65.61
C LYS A 166 16.74 41.28 -66.89
N ARG A 167 17.57 42.33 -66.97
CA ARG A 167 17.82 43.11 -68.19
C ARG A 167 18.61 42.29 -69.20
#